data_AF-A0A6I2VDP9-F1
#
_entry.id   AF-A0A6I2VDP9-F1
#
_cell.length_a   1.000
_cell.length_b   1.000
_cell.length_c   1.000
_cell.angle_alpha   90.00
_cell.angle_beta   90.00
_cell.angle_gamma   90.00
#
_symmetry.space_group_name_H-M   'P 1'
#
loop_
_entity.id
_entity.type
_entity.pdbx_description
1 polymer ?
#
loop_
_entity_poly.entity_id
_entity_poly.type
_entity_poly.pdbx_seq_one_letter_code
_entity_poly.pdbx_strand_id
1 'polypeptide(L)'
;QHLATRIIQRDAGDGERIRVEIDAAGYRERRREELEQQAEEAAEKALSDESSVDLPAMNAAERRIVHQHLRDREDVDTHSEGDEPRRYLVITPVIT
;
A
#
# COMPACT_ATOMS: atom_id res chain seq x y z
N GLN A 1 13.64 -8.60 6.09
CA GLN A 1 13.20 -9.82 5.39
C GLN A 1 14.29 -10.90 5.46
N HIS A 2 14.54 -11.53 6.63
CA HIS A 2 15.73 -12.37 6.83
C HIS A 2 15.53 -13.67 7.62
N LEU A 3 14.35 -14.31 7.56
CA LEU A 3 14.16 -15.58 8.30
C LEU A 3 13.50 -16.73 7.51
N ALA A 4 12.83 -16.48 6.39
CA ALA A 4 12.10 -17.55 5.69
C ALA A 4 12.99 -18.45 4.80
N THR A 5 14.25 -18.10 4.53
CA THR A 5 15.07 -18.83 3.54
C THR A 5 15.87 -20.00 4.12
N ARG A 6 15.89 -20.22 5.45
CA ARG A 6 16.80 -21.20 6.07
C ARG A 6 16.21 -22.58 6.41
N ILE A 7 14.93 -22.83 6.20
CA ILE A 7 14.31 -24.12 6.57
C ILE A 7 14.18 -25.09 5.38
N ILE A 8 14.32 -24.63 4.13
CA ILE A 8 14.13 -25.46 2.92
C ILE A 8 15.47 -25.79 2.25
N GLN A 9 16.45 -26.24 3.03
CA GLN A 9 17.71 -26.82 2.50
C GLN A 9 18.12 -28.06 3.31
N ARG A 10 17.21 -29.00 3.51
CA ARG A 10 17.61 -30.32 4.03
C ARG A 10 17.09 -31.54 3.28
N ASP A 11 16.12 -31.38 2.37
CA ASP A 11 15.52 -32.54 1.68
C ASP A 11 15.18 -32.28 0.20
N ALA A 12 16.06 -31.59 -0.53
CA ALA A 12 15.98 -31.54 -1.99
C ALA A 12 17.34 -31.94 -2.56
N GLY A 13 17.50 -33.26 -2.76
CA GLY A 13 18.53 -33.80 -3.63
C GLY A 13 18.35 -33.27 -5.06
N ASP A 14 19.48 -33.10 -5.73
CA ASP A 14 19.66 -32.82 -7.16
C ASP A 14 18.62 -31.93 -7.88
N GLY A 15 19.07 -30.72 -8.22
CA GLY A 15 18.79 -30.14 -9.54
C GLY A 15 17.58 -29.23 -9.69
N GLU A 16 16.54 -29.34 -8.88
CA GLU A 16 15.39 -28.42 -8.98
C GLU A 16 15.49 -27.32 -7.93
N ARG A 17 15.90 -26.13 -8.38
CA ARG A 17 15.67 -24.89 -7.63
C ARG A 17 14.15 -24.67 -7.60
N ILE A 18 13.47 -25.25 -6.63
CA ILE A 18 12.10 -24.89 -6.31
C ILE A 18 12.17 -23.41 -5.91
N ARG A 19 11.84 -22.53 -6.85
CA ARG A 19 11.60 -21.13 -6.57
C ARG A 19 10.35 -21.14 -5.72
N VAL A 20 10.54 -21.11 -4.41
CA VAL A 20 9.45 -20.81 -3.48
C VAL A 20 9.14 -19.35 -3.68
N GLU A 21 8.42 -19.07 -4.77
CA GLU A 21 7.61 -17.90 -4.94
C GLU A 21 6.48 -18.10 -3.93
N ILE A 22 6.77 -17.79 -2.67
CA ILE A 22 5.79 -17.81 -1.57
C ILE A 22 4.71 -16.82 -1.99
N ASP A 23 3.67 -17.31 -2.67
CA ASP A 23 2.32 -16.75 -2.77
C ASP A 23 2.25 -15.20 -2.77
N ALA A 24 3.17 -14.57 -3.49
CA ALA A 24 3.38 -13.13 -3.40
C ALA A 24 2.48 -12.39 -4.38
N ALA A 25 2.10 -13.04 -5.50
CA ALA A 25 1.19 -12.46 -6.48
C ALA A 25 -0.19 -12.24 -5.85
N GLY A 26 -0.76 -13.27 -5.21
CA GLY A 26 -2.08 -13.18 -4.57
C GLY A 26 -2.11 -12.27 -3.35
N TYR A 27 -1.04 -12.22 -2.54
CA TYR A 27 -0.97 -11.27 -1.42
C TYR A 27 -0.77 -9.82 -1.88
N ARG A 28 0.13 -9.57 -2.86
CA ARG A 28 0.41 -8.21 -3.33
C ARG A 28 -0.78 -7.60 -4.06
N GLU A 29 -1.49 -8.41 -4.83
CA GLU A 29 -2.71 -7.97 -5.53
C GLU A 29 -3.81 -7.64 -4.53
N ARG A 30 -4.14 -8.56 -3.61
CA ARG A 30 -5.10 -8.29 -2.52
C ARG A 30 -4.72 -7.05 -1.71
N ARG A 31 -3.44 -6.89 -1.37
CA ARG A 31 -2.96 -5.72 -0.63
C ARG A 31 -3.12 -4.42 -1.43
N ARG A 32 -2.92 -4.46 -2.75
CA ARG A 32 -3.18 -3.31 -3.62
C ARG A 32 -4.67 -2.96 -3.59
N GLU A 33 -5.54 -3.94 -3.81
CA GLU A 33 -6.99 -3.75 -3.81
C GLU A 33 -7.48 -3.17 -2.47
N GLU A 34 -6.97 -3.67 -1.34
CA GLU A 34 -7.25 -3.11 -0.01
C GLU A 34 -6.84 -1.64 0.11
N LEU A 35 -5.67 -1.26 -0.41
CA LEU A 35 -5.17 0.11 -0.35
C LEU A 35 -5.99 1.05 -1.24
N GLU A 36 -6.38 0.59 -2.43
CA GLU A 36 -7.23 1.34 -3.36
C GLU A 36 -8.63 1.55 -2.77
N GLN A 37 -9.22 0.52 -2.15
CA GLN A 37 -10.51 0.66 -1.45
C GLN A 37 -10.42 1.63 -0.26
N GLN A 38 -9.38 1.53 0.56
CA GLN A 38 -9.17 2.48 1.67
C GLN A 38 -8.98 3.92 1.18
N ALA A 39 -8.32 4.10 0.03
CA ALA A 39 -8.13 5.40 -0.58
C ALA A 39 -9.45 6.03 -0.99
N GLU A 40 -10.31 5.26 -1.65
CA GLU A 40 -11.62 5.73 -2.10
C GLU A 40 -12.52 6.11 -0.91
N GLU A 41 -12.60 5.24 0.10
CA GLU A 41 -13.37 5.53 1.32
C GLU A 41 -12.87 6.79 2.04
N ALA A 42 -11.56 7.00 2.09
CA ALA A 42 -10.97 8.17 2.72
C ALA A 42 -11.17 9.45 1.88
N ALA A 43 -11.16 9.36 0.55
CA ALA A 43 -11.46 10.47 -0.33
C ALA A 43 -12.92 10.94 -0.18
N GLU A 44 -13.88 10.01 -0.23
CA GLU A 44 -15.30 10.31 -0.02
C GLU A 44 -15.54 10.91 1.37
N LYS A 45 -14.86 10.39 2.39
CA LYS A 45 -14.92 10.97 3.73
C LYS A 45 -14.34 12.38 3.78
N ALA A 46 -13.18 12.62 3.15
CA ALA A 46 -12.54 13.92 3.13
C ALA A 46 -13.44 14.98 2.48
N LEU A 47 -14.14 14.61 1.40
CA LEU A 47 -15.13 15.45 0.73
C LEU A 47 -16.35 15.70 1.61
N SER A 48 -16.91 14.66 2.22
CA SER A 48 -18.10 14.77 3.07
C SER A 48 -17.86 15.58 4.34
N ASP A 49 -16.67 15.45 4.93
CA ASP A 49 -16.29 16.14 6.16
C ASP A 49 -15.69 17.53 5.89
N GLU A 50 -15.45 17.89 4.61
CA GLU A 50 -14.73 19.09 4.17
C GLU A 50 -13.38 19.26 4.91
N SER A 51 -12.74 18.14 5.24
CA SER A 51 -11.55 18.07 6.09
C SER A 51 -10.59 16.99 5.63
N SER A 52 -9.30 17.17 5.91
CA SER A 52 -8.28 16.17 5.58
C SER A 52 -8.47 14.86 6.34
N VAL A 53 -8.12 13.74 5.71
CA VAL A 53 -8.13 12.39 6.29
C VAL A 53 -6.74 11.77 6.19
N ASP A 54 -6.24 11.30 7.34
CA ASP A 54 -4.96 10.60 7.43
C ASP A 54 -5.17 9.09 7.23
N LEU A 55 -4.38 8.49 6.34
CA LEU A 55 -4.31 7.03 6.22
C LEU A 55 -3.33 6.43 7.24
N PRO A 56 -3.43 5.13 7.56
CA PRO A 56 -2.44 4.45 8.36
C PRO A 56 -1.02 4.56 7.76
N ALA A 57 0.00 4.60 8.62
CA ALA A 57 1.40 4.59 8.18
C ALA A 57 1.69 3.35 7.32
N MET A 58 2.33 3.57 6.18
CA MET A 58 2.59 2.54 5.16
C MET A 58 3.92 2.82 4.46
N ASN A 59 4.49 1.83 3.77
CA ASN A 59 5.78 2.02 3.11
C ASN A 59 5.67 2.90 1.85
N ALA A 60 6.81 3.35 1.31
CA ALA A 60 6.84 4.25 0.16
C ALA A 60 6.15 3.67 -1.10
N ALA A 61 6.20 2.35 -1.32
CA ALA A 61 5.54 1.72 -2.46
C ALA A 61 4.01 1.70 -2.28
N GLU A 62 3.52 1.44 -1.07
CA GLU A 62 2.10 1.51 -0.73
C GLU A 62 1.56 2.94 -0.85
N ARG A 63 2.27 3.95 -0.32
CA ARG A 63 1.88 5.37 -0.49
C ARG A 63 1.79 5.76 -1.96
N ARG A 64 2.72 5.27 -2.78
CA ARG A 64 2.72 5.52 -4.23
C ARG A 64 1.53 4.87 -4.93
N ILE A 65 1.08 3.69 -4.49
CA ILE A 65 -0.12 3.04 -5.02
C ILE A 65 -1.33 3.95 -4.78
N VAL A 66 -1.55 4.36 -3.53
CA VAL A 66 -2.66 5.24 -3.15
C VAL A 66 -2.61 6.58 -3.90
N HIS A 67 -1.45 7.25 -3.89
CA HIS A 67 -1.28 8.53 -4.57
C HIS A 67 -1.57 8.42 -6.07
N GLN A 68 -1.12 7.36 -6.74
CA GLN A 68 -1.41 7.16 -8.16
C GLN A 68 -2.88 6.82 -8.42
N HIS A 69 -3.53 6.09 -7.51
CA HIS A 69 -4.94 5.74 -7.63
C HIS A 69 -5.84 6.97 -7.59
N LEU A 70 -5.54 7.92 -6.70
CA LEU A 70 -6.32 9.17 -6.56
C LEU A 70 -5.85 10.31 -7.47
N ARG A 71 -4.75 10.14 -8.22
CA ARG A 71 -4.10 11.21 -8.99
C ARG A 71 -5.01 11.91 -10.02
N ASP A 72 -5.93 11.16 -10.62
CA ASP A 72 -6.79 11.67 -11.69
C ASP A 72 -8.12 12.23 -11.16
N ARG A 73 -8.32 12.23 -9.83
CA ARG A 73 -9.45 12.90 -9.19
C ARG A 73 -9.17 14.40 -9.09
N GLU A 74 -10.14 15.23 -9.47
CA GLU A 74 -10.04 16.70 -9.41
C GLU A 74 -10.57 17.26 -8.08
N ASP A 75 -11.25 16.45 -7.29
CA ASP A 75 -11.93 16.82 -6.05
C ASP A 75 -11.10 16.59 -4.78
N VAL A 76 -9.97 15.89 -4.88
CA VAL A 76 -9.05 15.63 -3.76
C VAL A 76 -7.59 15.77 -4.17
N ASP A 77 -6.74 16.14 -3.23
CA ASP A 77 -5.27 16.15 -3.37
C ASP A 77 -4.64 15.23 -2.31
N THR A 78 -3.41 14.78 -2.55
CA THR A 78 -2.71 13.88 -1.64
C THR A 78 -1.24 14.23 -1.45
N HIS A 79 -0.77 14.14 -0.21
CA HIS A 79 0.64 14.34 0.14
C HIS A 79 1.07 13.41 1.28
N SER A 80 2.37 13.23 1.47
CA SER A 80 2.89 12.39 2.56
C SER A 80 3.37 13.23 3.73
N GLU A 81 3.02 12.83 4.95
CA GLU A 81 3.45 13.48 6.20
C GLU A 81 4.13 12.49 7.16
N GLY A 82 4.93 13.04 8.08
CA GLY A 82 5.72 12.28 9.05
C GLY A 82 7.01 11.68 8.47
N ASP A 83 7.75 10.98 9.33
CA ASP A 83 9.03 10.35 9.03
C ASP A 83 8.93 8.82 9.08
N GLU A 84 9.71 8.14 8.23
CA GLU A 84 9.86 6.68 8.31
C GLU A 84 10.20 6.21 9.75
N PRO A 85 9.56 5.14 10.27
CA PRO A 85 8.58 4.27 9.63
C PRO A 85 7.11 4.71 9.84
N ARG A 86 6.86 5.86 10.46
CA ARG A 86 5.52 6.37 10.79
C ARG A 86 4.96 7.29 9.70
N ARG A 87 5.62 7.36 8.55
CA ARG A 87 5.20 8.22 7.43
C ARG A 87 3.92 7.69 6.79
N TYR A 88 2.94 8.57 6.64
CA TYR A 88 1.59 8.27 6.15
C TYR A 88 1.23 9.16 4.95
N LEU A 89 0.09 8.86 4.31
CA LEU A 89 -0.49 9.69 3.25
C LEU A 89 -1.70 10.44 3.83
N VAL A 90 -1.81 11.71 3.51
CA VAL A 90 -2.94 12.59 3.83
C VAL A 90 -3.72 12.83 2.55
N ILE A 91 -5.05 12.76 2.64
CA ILE A 91 -5.99 13.08 1.56
C ILE A 91 -6.72 14.35 1.97
N THR A 92 -6.72 15.37 1.12
CA THR A 92 -7.32 16.68 1.40
C THR A 92 -8.37 17.01 0.33
N PRO A 93 -9.59 17.47 0.68
CA PRO A 93 -10.57 17.87 -0.31
C PRO A 93 -10.14 19.17 -1.00
N VAL A 94 -10.37 19.26 -2.32
CA VAL A 94 -10.17 20.46 -3.12
C VAL A 94 -11.52 21.17 -3.24
N ILE A 95 -11.78 22.09 -2.32
CA ILE A 95 -13.00 22.89 -2.32
C ILE A 95 -12.73 24.14 -3.18
N THR A 96 -13.38 24.22 -4.34
CA THR A 96 -13.38 25.40 -5.22
C THR A 96 -14.59 26.30 -4.93
#